data_AF-A0A8J3X3P2-F1
#
_entry.id   AF-A0A8J3X3P2-F1
#
_cell.length_a   1.000
_cell.length_b   1.000
_cell.length_c   1.000
_cell.angle_alpha   90.00
_cell.angle_beta   90.00
_cell.angle_gamma   90.00
#
_symmetry.space_group_name_H-M   'P 1'
#
loop_
_entity.id
_entity.type
_entity.pdbx_description
1 polymer ?
#
loop_
_entity_poly.entity_id
_entity_poly.type
_entity_poly.pdbx_seq_one_letter_code
_entity_poly.pdbx_strand_id
1 'polypeptide(L)'
;MDGHPEAMKRQPRGDNSAWDEVLAHRPTDVRDDVRARLVESGLTPERVREVLADGGDVLYATAKSGEEDWANRFGGPLAVALLAAEVSAFAAHLNSRASAVRALAVDSLLDDFSAVTVAARLGVSRQKVYDISRGNLSASFIDRVPWSSHE
;
A
#
# COMPACT_ATOMS: atom_id res chain seq x y z
N MET A 1 42.28 23.45 13.84
CA MET A 1 42.06 22.14 13.21
C MET A 1 41.89 21.16 14.35
N ASP A 2 40.71 20.54 14.45
CA ASP A 2 40.55 19.11 14.70
C ASP A 2 39.06 18.82 14.86
N GLY A 3 38.52 18.20 13.81
CA GLY A 3 37.10 17.94 13.63
C GLY A 3 36.60 16.86 14.57
N HIS A 4 35.45 17.11 15.18
CA HIS A 4 34.62 16.08 15.76
C HIS A 4 34.12 15.14 14.65
N PRO A 5 34.39 13.82 14.73
CA PRO A 5 33.65 12.87 13.92
C PRO A 5 32.28 12.67 14.58
N GLU A 6 31.27 13.22 13.95
CA GLU A 6 29.86 12.95 14.22
C GLU A 6 29.64 11.44 14.15
N ALA A 7 29.27 10.85 15.29
CA ALA A 7 29.03 9.42 15.42
C ALA A 7 27.83 9.04 14.54
N MET A 8 28.12 8.57 13.33
CA MET A 8 27.20 7.84 12.47
C MET A 8 26.67 6.65 13.28
N LYS A 9 25.51 6.83 13.92
CA LYS A 9 24.73 5.76 14.53
C LYS A 9 24.53 4.70 13.45
N ARG A 10 25.31 3.63 13.52
CA ARG A 10 25.11 2.45 12.67
C ARG A 10 23.69 1.96 12.95
N GLN A 11 22.77 2.24 12.03
CA GLN A 11 21.44 1.64 12.08
C GLN A 11 21.62 0.11 12.09
N PRO A 12 20.99 -0.62 13.02
CA PRO A 12 21.08 -2.06 13.04
C PRO A 12 20.57 -2.58 11.70
N ARG A 13 21.33 -3.45 11.04
CA ARG A 13 20.98 -4.02 9.73
C ARG A 13 19.56 -4.61 9.67
N GLY A 14 19.01 -5.04 10.81
CA GLY A 14 17.65 -5.56 10.93
C GLY A 14 16.53 -4.52 10.77
N ASP A 15 16.74 -3.27 11.21
CA ASP A 15 15.74 -2.22 11.08
C ASP A 15 15.56 -1.81 9.62
N ASN A 16 16.65 -1.79 8.86
CA ASN A 16 16.62 -1.49 7.44
C ASN A 16 15.75 -2.50 6.69
N SER A 17 15.95 -3.80 6.96
CA SER A 17 15.16 -4.86 6.33
C SER A 17 13.67 -4.79 6.70
N ALA A 18 13.32 -4.43 7.94
CA ALA A 18 11.93 -4.31 8.36
C ALA A 18 11.21 -3.13 7.68
N TRP A 19 11.91 -2.01 7.51
CA TRP A 19 11.39 -0.86 6.77
C TRP A 19 11.25 -1.13 5.27
N ASP A 20 12.24 -1.81 4.67
CA ASP A 20 12.21 -2.18 3.26
C ASP A 20 11.03 -3.12 2.95
N GLU A 21 10.73 -4.04 3.86
CA GLU A 21 9.59 -4.96 3.77
C GLU A 21 8.26 -4.23 3.89
N VAL A 22 8.06 -3.42 4.93
CA VAL A 22 6.76 -2.77 5.18
C VAL A 22 6.45 -1.67 4.16
N LEU A 23 7.48 -1.09 3.53
CA LEU A 23 7.35 -0.10 2.46
C LEU A 23 7.51 -0.72 1.07
N ALA A 24 7.37 -2.04 0.92
CA ALA A 24 7.48 -2.71 -0.38
C ALA A 24 6.50 -2.15 -1.42
N HIS A 25 5.36 -1.59 -1.01
CA HIS A 25 4.40 -0.89 -1.87
C HIS A 25 4.83 0.49 -2.32
N ARG A 26 5.85 1.09 -1.73
CA ARG A 26 6.38 2.37 -2.22
C ARG A 26 7.40 2.14 -3.33
N PRO A 27 7.43 3.02 -4.35
CA PRO A 27 8.57 3.10 -5.27
C PRO A 27 9.89 3.29 -4.51
N THR A 28 10.95 2.62 -4.96
CA THR A 28 12.23 2.59 -4.24
C THR A 28 12.85 3.98 -4.06
N ASP A 29 12.63 4.88 -5.01
CA ASP A 29 13.14 6.27 -5.01
C ASP A 29 12.50 7.17 -3.95
N VAL A 30 11.34 6.81 -3.39
CA VAL A 30 10.66 7.59 -2.36
C VAL A 30 10.64 6.92 -0.97
N ARG A 31 11.15 5.68 -0.85
CA ARG A 31 11.09 4.91 0.40
C ARG A 31 11.81 5.59 1.55
N ASP A 32 13.00 6.14 1.30
CA ASP A 32 13.81 6.78 2.36
C ASP A 32 13.09 8.01 2.94
N ASP A 33 12.50 8.85 2.09
CA ASP A 33 11.74 10.03 2.52
C ASP A 33 10.47 9.66 3.28
N VAL A 34 9.78 8.60 2.87
CA VAL A 34 8.59 8.09 3.58
C VAL A 34 9.00 7.55 4.95
N ARG A 35 10.05 6.73 4.99
CA ARG A 35 10.61 6.18 6.23
C ARG A 35 11.02 7.28 7.20
N ALA A 36 11.73 8.30 6.73
CA ALA A 36 12.18 9.41 7.57
C ALA A 36 11.00 10.08 8.30
N ARG A 37 9.92 10.41 7.57
CA ARG A 37 8.70 11.01 8.13
C ARG A 37 7.99 10.13 9.15
N LEU A 38 7.94 8.82 8.89
CA LEU A 38 7.35 7.85 9.82
C LEU A 38 8.17 7.77 11.12
N VAL A 39 9.49 7.67 11.00
CA VAL A 39 10.41 7.61 12.17
C VAL A 39 10.38 8.91 12.97
N GLU A 40 10.39 10.07 12.32
CA GLU A 40 10.28 11.38 12.98
C GLU A 40 8.96 11.53 13.75
N SER A 41 7.90 10.86 13.31
CA SER A 41 6.60 10.82 13.98
C SER A 41 6.49 9.73 15.05
N GLY A 42 7.61 9.06 15.39
CA GLY A 42 7.66 8.02 16.41
C GLY A 42 7.05 6.67 15.99
N LEU A 43 6.81 6.46 14.69
CA LEU A 43 6.26 5.21 14.18
C LEU A 43 7.36 4.16 13.95
N THR A 44 7.02 2.91 14.23
CA THR A 44 7.86 1.75 14.01
C THR A 44 7.39 0.97 12.78
N PRO A 45 8.26 0.15 12.14
CA PRO A 45 7.82 -0.67 11.00
C PRO A 45 6.74 -1.68 11.43
N GLU A 46 6.77 -2.16 12.66
CA GLU A 46 5.73 -3.04 13.23
C GLU A 46 4.36 -2.35 13.25
N ARG A 47 4.31 -1.08 13.66
CA ARG A 47 3.06 -0.33 13.72
C ARG A 47 2.47 -0.09 12.34
N VAL A 48 3.31 0.21 11.36
CA VAL A 48 2.87 0.34 9.96
C VAL A 48 2.38 -1.02 9.44
N ARG A 49 3.09 -2.11 9.74
CA ARG A 49 2.72 -3.47 9.34
C ARG A 49 1.35 -3.86 9.90
N GLU A 50 1.08 -3.60 11.17
CA GLU A 50 -0.22 -3.87 11.82
C GLU A 50 -1.37 -3.16 11.08
N VAL A 51 -1.19 -1.87 10.80
CA VAL A 51 -2.18 -1.04 10.11
C VAL A 51 -2.39 -1.46 8.65
N LEU A 52 -1.34 -1.90 7.96
CA LEU A 52 -1.49 -2.44 6.61
C LEU A 52 -2.17 -3.81 6.60
N ALA A 53 -1.92 -4.63 7.63
CA ALA A 53 -2.49 -5.97 7.74
C ALA A 53 -4.00 -5.97 8.02
N ASP A 54 -4.49 -5.01 8.80
CA ASP A 54 -5.93 -4.82 9.06
C ASP A 54 -6.61 -3.85 8.09
N GLY A 55 -5.88 -3.33 7.10
CA GLY A 55 -6.39 -2.38 6.12
C GLY A 55 -6.82 -1.03 6.70
N GLY A 56 -6.41 -0.70 7.92
CA GLY A 56 -6.81 0.50 8.64
C GLY A 56 -8.10 0.36 9.43
N ASP A 57 -8.61 -0.86 9.66
CA ASP A 57 -9.85 -1.10 10.42
C ASP A 57 -9.78 -0.48 11.83
N VAL A 58 -8.68 -0.68 12.56
CA VAL A 58 -8.52 -0.10 13.91
C VAL A 58 -8.43 1.43 13.86
N LEU A 59 -7.77 2.00 12.84
CA LEU A 59 -7.72 3.45 12.64
C LEU A 59 -9.13 4.02 12.41
N TYR A 60 -9.88 3.41 11.50
CA TYR A 60 -11.23 3.85 11.16
C TYR A 60 -12.19 3.72 12.36
N ALA A 61 -12.17 2.59 13.06
CA ALA A 61 -13.00 2.36 14.24
C ALA A 61 -12.71 3.39 15.35
N THR A 62 -11.43 3.68 15.60
CA THR A 62 -11.03 4.66 16.63
C THR A 62 -11.39 6.09 16.20
N ALA A 63 -11.18 6.46 14.94
CA ALA A 63 -11.59 7.78 14.44
C ALA A 63 -13.10 7.99 14.55
N LYS A 64 -13.89 6.92 14.37
CA LYS A 64 -15.35 6.94 14.46
C LYS A 64 -15.89 6.93 15.89
N SER A 65 -15.11 6.50 16.89
CA SER A 65 -15.58 6.43 18.28
C SER A 65 -15.97 7.80 18.84
N GLY A 66 -15.39 8.88 18.29
CA GLY A 66 -15.62 10.24 18.75
C GLY A 66 -14.94 10.57 20.08
N GLU A 67 -14.07 9.69 20.58
CA GLU A 67 -13.25 9.95 21.75
C GLU A 67 -12.37 11.18 21.52
N GLU A 68 -12.33 12.07 22.50
CA GLU A 68 -11.34 13.15 22.50
C GLU A 68 -9.94 12.55 22.55
N ASP A 69 -8.98 13.18 21.85
CA ASP A 69 -7.59 12.72 21.84
C ASP A 69 -7.35 11.29 21.32
N TRP A 70 -8.32 10.70 20.61
CA TRP A 70 -8.22 9.34 20.05
C TRP A 70 -6.95 9.08 19.23
N ALA A 71 -6.37 10.12 18.62
CA ALA A 71 -5.16 10.03 17.82
C ALA A 71 -3.90 9.77 18.67
N ASN A 72 -3.91 10.10 19.97
CA ASN A 72 -2.74 9.99 20.85
C ASN A 72 -2.25 8.54 20.99
N ARG A 73 -3.16 7.55 20.93
CA ARG A 73 -2.79 6.12 20.93
C ARG A 73 -1.98 5.68 19.71
N PHE A 74 -1.92 6.51 18.67
CA PHE A 74 -1.15 6.27 17.45
C PHE A 74 0.06 7.20 17.32
N GLY A 75 0.35 8.04 18.32
CA GLY A 75 1.40 9.07 18.24
C GLY A 75 0.90 10.45 17.83
N GLY A 76 -0.42 10.67 17.85
CA GLY A 76 -1.05 11.96 17.55
C GLY A 76 -1.53 12.11 16.10
N PRO A 77 -2.14 13.26 15.75
CA PRO A 77 -2.81 13.45 14.46
C PRO A 77 -1.91 13.28 13.23
N LEU A 78 -0.65 13.72 13.30
CA LEU A 78 0.31 13.55 12.21
C LEU A 78 0.62 12.07 11.96
N ALA A 79 0.90 11.31 13.02
CA ALA A 79 1.18 9.89 12.91
C ALA A 79 -0.01 9.12 12.31
N VAL A 80 -1.24 9.47 12.72
CA VAL A 80 -2.45 8.90 12.11
C VAL A 80 -2.56 9.25 10.62
N ALA A 81 -2.32 10.51 10.24
CA ALA A 81 -2.40 10.92 8.84
C ALA A 81 -1.37 10.16 7.97
N LEU A 82 -0.16 9.94 8.48
CA LEU A 82 0.86 9.15 7.80
C LEU A 82 0.45 7.68 7.66
N LEU A 83 -0.08 7.06 8.73
CA LEU A 83 -0.56 5.69 8.69
C LEU A 83 -1.71 5.52 7.68
N ALA A 84 -2.68 6.44 7.67
CA ALA A 84 -3.78 6.43 6.68
C ALA A 84 -3.28 6.65 5.25
N ALA A 85 -2.22 7.44 5.06
CA ALA A 85 -1.58 7.62 3.75
C ALA A 85 -0.90 6.33 3.26
N GLU A 86 -0.31 5.54 4.15
CA GLU A 86 0.23 4.22 3.79
C GLU A 86 -0.86 3.23 3.41
N VAL A 87 -1.97 3.19 4.15
CA VAL A 87 -3.15 2.37 3.78
C VAL A 87 -3.66 2.75 2.39
N SER A 88 -3.79 4.05 2.11
CA SER A 88 -4.28 4.54 0.82
C SER A 88 -3.33 4.18 -0.32
N ALA A 89 -2.03 4.32 -0.11
CA ALA A 89 -1.02 3.94 -1.10
C ALA A 89 -1.03 2.43 -1.36
N PHE A 90 -1.07 1.64 -0.30
CA PHE A 90 -1.17 0.19 -0.40
C PHE A 90 -2.42 -0.27 -1.16
N ALA A 91 -3.60 0.30 -0.83
CA ALA A 91 -4.85 0.03 -1.52
C ALA A 91 -4.80 0.42 -3.00
N ALA A 92 -4.14 1.53 -3.35
CA ALA A 92 -3.94 1.92 -4.75
C ALA A 92 -3.13 0.86 -5.51
N HIS A 93 -2.05 0.32 -4.91
CA HIS A 93 -1.28 -0.76 -5.51
C HIS A 93 -2.10 -2.04 -5.68
N LEU A 94 -2.90 -2.43 -4.68
CA LEU A 94 -3.78 -3.60 -4.79
C LEU A 94 -4.82 -3.42 -5.91
N ASN A 95 -5.43 -2.24 -6.00
CA ASN A 95 -6.40 -1.93 -7.03
C ASN A 95 -5.77 -1.95 -8.43
N SER A 96 -4.56 -1.43 -8.59
CA SER A 96 -3.82 -1.49 -9.86
C SER A 96 -3.50 -2.93 -10.25
N ARG A 97 -3.05 -3.77 -9.31
CA ARG A 97 -2.82 -5.21 -9.54
C ARG A 97 -4.09 -5.93 -10.00
N ALA A 98 -5.18 -5.77 -9.25
CA ALA A 98 -6.46 -6.38 -9.58
C ALA A 98 -6.97 -5.91 -10.94
N SER A 99 -6.80 -4.62 -11.26
CA SER A 99 -7.17 -4.06 -12.56
C SER A 99 -6.37 -4.67 -13.71
N ALA A 100 -5.06 -4.90 -13.52
CA ALA A 100 -4.21 -5.51 -14.54
C ALA A 100 -4.56 -6.98 -14.78
N VAL A 101 -4.79 -7.76 -13.72
CA VAL A 101 -5.28 -9.16 -13.83
C VAL A 101 -6.63 -9.19 -14.55
N ARG A 102 -7.53 -8.27 -14.17
CA ARG A 102 -8.85 -8.16 -14.79
C ARG A 102 -8.75 -7.80 -16.28
N ALA A 103 -7.82 -6.94 -16.67
CA ALA A 103 -7.60 -6.58 -18.06
C ALA A 103 -7.25 -7.80 -18.91
N LEU A 104 -6.26 -8.60 -18.47
CA LEU A 104 -5.86 -9.84 -19.16
C LEU A 104 -7.02 -10.83 -19.26
N ALA A 105 -7.73 -11.06 -18.15
CA ALA A 105 -8.84 -12.00 -18.12
C ALA A 105 -9.96 -11.57 -19.07
N VAL A 106 -10.25 -10.26 -19.14
CA VAL A 106 -11.26 -9.72 -20.06
C VAL A 106 -10.80 -9.82 -21.51
N ASP A 107 -9.53 -9.56 -21.79
CA ASP A 107 -8.93 -9.71 -23.12
C ASP A 107 -9.08 -11.14 -23.62
N SER A 108 -8.68 -12.14 -22.83
CA SER A 108 -8.87 -13.55 -23.18
C SER A 108 -10.34 -13.95 -23.34
N LEU A 109 -11.26 -13.37 -22.56
CA LEU A 109 -12.69 -13.63 -22.73
C LEU A 109 -13.25 -13.06 -24.05
N LEU A 110 -12.64 -12.03 -24.61
CA LEU A 110 -13.06 -11.45 -25.89
C LEU A 110 -12.64 -12.29 -27.09
N ASP A 111 -11.68 -13.22 -26.92
CA ASP A 111 -11.32 -14.20 -27.94
C ASP A 111 -12.44 -15.24 -28.14
N ASP A 112 -13.13 -15.62 -27.06
CA ASP A 112 -14.15 -16.69 -27.06
C ASP A 112 -15.59 -16.16 -27.08
N PHE A 113 -15.83 -14.96 -26.58
CA PHE A 113 -17.18 -14.40 -26.39
C PHE A 113 -17.32 -12.99 -26.95
N SER A 114 -18.53 -12.66 -27.41
CA SER A 114 -18.83 -11.28 -27.79
C SER A 114 -18.71 -10.32 -26.61
N ALA A 115 -18.30 -9.08 -26.86
CA ALA A 115 -18.22 -8.04 -25.84
C ALA A 115 -19.55 -7.77 -25.10
N VAL A 116 -20.70 -8.04 -25.74
CA VAL A 116 -22.03 -7.94 -25.11
C VAL A 116 -22.23 -9.05 -24.08
N THR A 117 -21.84 -10.28 -24.42
CA THR A 117 -21.90 -11.42 -23.51
C THR A 117 -21.00 -11.21 -22.29
N VAL A 118 -19.77 -10.73 -22.52
CA VAL A 118 -18.81 -10.41 -21.45
C VAL A 118 -19.34 -9.29 -20.57
N ALA A 119 -19.86 -8.20 -21.16
CA ALA A 119 -20.44 -7.07 -20.45
C ALA A 119 -21.59 -7.49 -19.51
N ALA A 120 -22.52 -8.32 -20.01
CA ALA A 120 -23.64 -8.82 -19.22
C ALA A 120 -23.19 -9.66 -18.02
N ARG A 121 -22.18 -10.54 -18.21
CA ARG A 121 -21.62 -11.37 -17.12
C ARG A 121 -20.87 -10.56 -16.08
N LEU A 122 -20.17 -9.51 -16.50
CA LEU A 122 -19.37 -8.66 -15.61
C LEU A 122 -20.18 -7.51 -14.98
N GLY A 123 -21.45 -7.34 -15.36
CA GLY A 123 -22.29 -6.25 -14.86
C GLY A 123 -21.80 -4.86 -15.26
N VAL A 124 -21.18 -4.73 -16.44
CA VAL A 124 -20.64 -3.45 -16.95
C VAL A 124 -21.18 -3.14 -18.35
N SER A 125 -20.94 -1.92 -18.83
CA SER A 125 -21.28 -1.57 -20.21
C SER A 125 -20.31 -2.22 -21.21
N ARG A 126 -20.77 -2.40 -22.46
CA ARG A 126 -19.91 -2.88 -23.56
C ARG A 126 -18.68 -2.00 -23.77
N GLN A 127 -18.82 -0.67 -23.68
CA GLN A 127 -17.69 0.24 -23.80
C GLN A 127 -16.66 -0.02 -22.69
N LYS A 128 -17.14 -0.24 -21.46
CA LYS A 128 -16.28 -0.50 -20.31
C LYS A 128 -15.48 -1.80 -20.47
N VAL A 129 -16.01 -2.81 -21.16
CA VAL A 129 -15.28 -4.06 -21.47
C VAL A 129 -14.01 -3.74 -22.27
N TYR A 130 -14.12 -2.95 -23.34
CA TYR A 130 -12.96 -2.54 -24.14
C TYR A 130 -12.02 -1.57 -23.39
N ASP A 131 -12.54 -0.78 -22.47
CA ASP A 131 -11.68 0.05 -21.61
C ASP A 131 -10.88 -0.82 -20.64
N ILE A 132 -11.47 -1.92 -20.15
CA ILE A 132 -10.80 -2.87 -19.25
C ILE A 132 -9.74 -3.67 -20.00
N SER A 133 -10.05 -4.24 -21.17
CA SER A 133 -9.10 -5.11 -21.91
C SER A 133 -7.84 -4.36 -22.36
N ARG A 134 -7.90 -3.04 -22.52
CA ARG A 134 -6.75 -2.18 -22.84
C ARG A 134 -5.80 -1.92 -21.67
N GLY A 135 -6.07 -2.46 -20.48
CA GLY A 135 -5.18 -2.32 -19.33
C GLY A 135 -3.90 -3.12 -19.51
N ASN A 136 -2.74 -2.49 -19.33
CA ASN A 136 -1.45 -3.17 -19.34
C ASN A 136 -1.06 -3.67 -17.94
N LEU A 137 -0.35 -4.80 -17.89
CA LEU A 137 0.46 -5.18 -16.73
C LEU A 137 1.64 -4.19 -16.64
N SER A 138 1.48 -3.06 -15.95
CA SER A 138 2.64 -2.23 -15.62
C SER A 138 3.44 -2.89 -14.50
N ALA A 139 4.77 -2.85 -14.60
CA ALA A 139 5.67 -3.67 -13.77
C ALA A 139 5.89 -3.18 -12.32
N SER A 140 5.12 -2.20 -11.81
CA SER A 140 5.36 -1.58 -10.49
C SER A 140 4.36 -2.03 -9.44
N PHE A 141 4.22 -3.35 -9.27
CA PHE A 141 3.33 -3.92 -8.26
C PHE A 141 4.14 -4.47 -7.09
N ILE A 142 3.55 -4.46 -5.91
CA ILE A 142 4.05 -5.30 -4.83
C ILE A 142 3.92 -6.76 -5.25
N ASP A 143 4.99 -7.51 -5.05
CA ASP A 143 5.00 -8.94 -5.35
C ASP A 143 4.02 -9.67 -4.43
N ARG A 144 4.05 -9.34 -3.13
CA ARG A 144 3.25 -9.99 -2.09
C ARG A 144 2.63 -9.00 -1.14
N VAL A 145 1.50 -9.41 -0.57
CA VAL A 145 0.78 -8.64 0.46
C VAL A 145 1.35 -8.97 1.85
N PRO A 146 1.30 -8.03 2.81
CA PRO A 146 1.87 -8.22 4.14
C PRO A 146 1.29 -9.40 4.93
N TRP A 147 0.06 -9.83 4.63
CA TRP A 147 -0.58 -10.98 5.29
C TRP A 147 -0.27 -12.34 4.64
N SER A 148 0.54 -12.38 3.59
CA SER A 148 0.84 -13.63 2.90
C SER A 148 1.97 -14.41 3.58
N SER A 149 1.63 -15.17 4.61
CA SER A 149 2.45 -16.31 5.05
C SER A 149 2.24 -17.45 4.06
N HIS A 150 2.99 -17.47 2.96
CA HIS A 150 3.01 -18.65 2.10
C HIS A 150 4.03 -19.63 2.68
N GLU A 151 3.51 -20.69 3.33
CA GLU A 151 4.16 -22.01 3.37
C GLU A 151 4.24 -22.61 1.96
#